data_AF-A0A948XTP1-F1
#
_entry.id   AF-A0A948XTP1-F1
#
_cell.length_a   1.000
_cell.length_b   1.000
_cell.length_c   1.000
_cell.angle_alpha   90.00
_cell.angle_beta   90.00
_cell.angle_gamma   90.00
#
_symmetry.space_group_name_H-M   'P 1'
#
loop_
_entity.id
_entity.type
_entity.pdbx_description
1 polymer ?
#
loop_
_entity_poly.entity_id
_entity_poly.type
_entity_poly.pdbx_seq_one_letter_code
_entity_poly.pdbx_strand_id
1 'polypeptide(L)'
;MRSATFCETCSRFCAEAFFAKTGISVRHGGDRAFYAPGPDFVQMPAFEVFRDAQSYYATLSHEATHWTEPKSRLDRSFDQKRFGDDGYAREELVAELGAAFLCADLGLMLSERTDHSDYIGFWLKVLKEDKRAIFSAAAHAQRAVDYLESAVDRDSVHA
;
A
#
# COMPACT_ATOMS: atom_id res chain seq x y z
N MET A 1 16.65 6.59 30.47
CA MET A 1 16.16 6.70 29.09
C MET A 1 14.95 5.79 28.96
N ARG A 2 13.74 6.35 28.89
CA ARG A 2 12.56 5.56 28.54
C ARG A 2 12.63 5.33 27.04
N SER A 3 12.68 4.07 26.63
CA SER A 3 12.53 3.67 25.23
C SER A 3 11.25 4.30 24.70
N ALA A 4 11.31 4.93 23.52
CA ALA A 4 10.13 5.39 22.82
C ALA A 4 9.36 4.16 22.32
N THR A 5 8.59 3.52 23.20
CA THR A 5 7.63 2.52 22.80
C THR A 5 6.56 3.26 22.00
N PHE A 6 6.63 3.17 20.67
CA PHE A 6 5.53 3.58 19.81
C PHE A 6 4.29 2.81 20.28
N CYS A 7 3.28 3.54 20.73
CA CYS A 7 2.05 2.96 21.23
C CYS A 7 1.22 2.47 20.03
N GLU A 8 0.89 1.18 19.97
CA GLU A 8 0.10 0.59 18.87
C GLU A 8 -1.23 1.31 18.65
N THR A 9 -1.86 1.80 19.72
CA THR A 9 -3.09 2.59 19.65
C THR A 9 -2.88 3.94 18.94
N CYS A 10 -1.71 4.56 19.10
CA CYS A 10 -1.37 5.82 18.44
C CYS A 10 -1.12 5.60 16.95
N SER A 11 -0.36 4.56 16.58
CA SER A 11 -0.09 4.21 15.17
C SER A 11 -1.37 3.87 14.41
N ARG A 12 -2.29 3.13 15.05
CA ARG A 12 -3.62 2.85 14.46
C ARG A 12 -4.41 4.13 14.20
N PHE A 13 -4.46 5.04 15.18
CA PHE A 13 -5.20 6.29 15.02
C PHE A 13 -4.62 7.16 13.90
N CYS A 14 -3.29 7.24 13.78
CA CYS A 14 -2.63 7.93 12.68
C CYS A 14 -3.01 7.33 11.32
N ALA A 15 -3.04 6.00 11.20
CA ALA A 15 -3.42 5.32 9.96
C ALA A 15 -4.90 5.53 9.61
N GLU A 16 -5.81 5.45 10.59
CA GLU A 16 -7.24 5.76 10.40
C GLU A 16 -7.43 7.20 9.88
N ALA A 17 -6.78 8.16 10.53
CA ALA A 17 -6.86 9.57 10.16
C ALA A 17 -6.26 9.84 8.77
N PHE A 18 -5.17 9.16 8.42
CA PHE A 18 -4.54 9.26 7.11
C PHE A 18 -5.50 8.79 6.00
N PHE A 19 -5.98 7.54 6.08
CA PHE A 19 -6.84 6.97 5.03
C PHE A 19 -8.21 7.65 4.94
N ALA A 20 -8.72 8.23 6.03
CA ALA A 20 -9.94 9.03 5.99
C ALA A 20 -9.79 10.31 5.13
N LYS A 21 -8.57 10.84 5.00
CA LYS A 21 -8.27 12.09 4.28
C LYS A 21 -7.73 11.89 2.87
N THR A 22 -7.40 10.65 2.46
CA THR A 22 -6.92 10.39 1.09
C THR A 22 -8.02 10.52 0.03
N GLY A 23 -9.29 10.49 0.44
CA GLY A 23 -10.44 10.45 -0.46
C GLY A 23 -10.68 9.08 -1.10
N ILE A 24 -9.94 8.05 -0.68
CA ILE A 24 -10.16 6.68 -1.17
C ILE A 24 -11.50 6.15 -0.64
N SER A 25 -12.36 5.69 -1.54
CA SER A 25 -13.57 4.95 -1.16
C SER A 25 -13.19 3.53 -0.69
N VAL A 26 -13.03 3.34 0.62
CA VAL A 26 -12.81 2.01 1.22
C VAL A 26 -14.15 1.36 1.58
N ARG A 27 -14.37 0.12 1.13
CA ARG A 27 -15.56 -0.68 1.43
C ARG A 27 -15.16 -1.94 2.17
N HIS A 28 -16.04 -2.42 3.05
CA HIS A 28 -15.82 -3.63 3.83
C HIS A 28 -16.80 -4.75 3.45
N GLY A 29 -16.31 -5.98 3.37
CA GLY A 29 -17.09 -7.17 3.03
C GLY A 29 -16.29 -8.22 2.26
N GLY A 30 -16.87 -9.41 2.09
CA GLY A 30 -16.19 -10.53 1.44
C GLY A 30 -14.97 -11.03 2.21
N ASP A 31 -14.14 -11.80 1.51
CA ASP A 31 -12.97 -12.52 2.06
C ASP A 31 -11.65 -12.10 1.39
N ARG A 32 -11.67 -11.10 0.50
CA ARG A 32 -10.49 -10.63 -0.25
C ARG A 32 -10.36 -9.12 -0.24
N ALA A 33 -9.12 -8.65 -0.16
CA ALA A 33 -8.76 -7.26 -0.42
C ALA A 33 -8.42 -7.08 -1.90
N PHE A 34 -8.82 -5.96 -2.48
CA PHE A 34 -8.44 -5.58 -3.84
C PHE A 34 -8.82 -4.12 -4.14
N TYR A 35 -8.02 -3.45 -4.96
CA TYR A 35 -8.43 -2.27 -5.69
C TYR A 35 -9.26 -2.66 -6.93
N ALA A 36 -10.38 -1.97 -7.16
CA ALA A 36 -11.26 -2.17 -8.31
C ALA A 36 -11.19 -0.96 -9.27
N PRO A 37 -10.41 -1.02 -10.37
CA PRO A 37 -10.16 0.14 -11.21
C PRO A 37 -11.37 0.74 -11.92
N GLY A 38 -12.29 -0.10 -12.37
CA GLY A 38 -13.51 0.34 -13.07
C GLY A 38 -14.43 1.20 -12.18
N PRO A 39 -14.88 0.68 -11.03
CA PRO A 39 -15.73 1.43 -10.09
C PRO A 39 -14.94 2.33 -9.11
N ASP A 40 -13.61 2.36 -9.19
CA ASP A 40 -12.67 3.21 -8.43
C ASP A 40 -12.84 3.15 -6.90
N PHE A 41 -12.72 1.95 -6.32
CA PHE A 41 -12.77 1.77 -4.86
C PHE A 41 -11.82 0.67 -4.38
N VAL A 42 -11.48 0.70 -3.09
CA VAL A 42 -10.73 -0.37 -2.42
C VAL A 42 -11.69 -1.24 -1.63
N GLN A 43 -11.74 -2.53 -1.94
CA GLN A 43 -12.42 -3.54 -1.14
C GLN A 43 -11.48 -4.05 -0.07
N MET A 44 -11.96 -4.13 1.16
CA MET A 44 -11.30 -4.79 2.28
C MET A 44 -12.25 -5.85 2.88
N PRO A 45 -11.73 -6.98 3.36
CA PRO A 45 -12.46 -7.82 4.30
C PRO A 45 -12.81 -7.05 5.59
N ALA A 46 -13.71 -7.59 6.40
CA ALA A 46 -14.03 -7.01 7.71
C ALA A 46 -12.75 -6.96 8.59
N PHE A 47 -12.58 -5.91 9.40
CA PHE A 47 -11.35 -5.71 10.18
C PHE A 47 -11.02 -6.92 11.07
N GLU A 48 -12.05 -7.59 11.58
CA GLU A 48 -11.99 -8.72 12.50
C GLU A 48 -11.36 -9.98 11.90
N VAL A 49 -11.28 -10.08 10.56
CA VAL A 49 -10.59 -11.22 9.92
C VAL A 49 -9.07 -11.03 9.89
N PHE A 50 -8.59 -9.82 10.13
CA PHE A 50 -7.16 -9.53 10.22
C PHE A 50 -6.65 -9.83 11.63
N ARG A 51 -5.41 -10.33 11.69
CA ARG A 51 -4.75 -10.66 12.96
C ARG A 51 -4.63 -9.45 13.89
N ASP A 52 -4.30 -8.30 13.32
CA ASP A 52 -4.00 -7.07 14.03
C ASP A 52 -4.19 -5.85 13.11
N ALA A 53 -4.12 -4.66 13.69
CA ALA A 53 -4.23 -3.40 12.95
C ALA A 53 -3.11 -3.25 11.92
N GLN A 54 -1.88 -3.68 12.23
CA GLN A 54 -0.76 -3.58 11.29
C GLN A 54 -1.03 -4.40 10.02
N SER A 55 -1.65 -5.58 10.15
CA SER A 55 -2.03 -6.44 9.04
C SER A 55 -3.11 -5.80 8.18
N TYR A 56 -4.14 -5.23 8.81
CA TYR A 56 -5.17 -4.49 8.10
C TYR A 56 -4.59 -3.30 7.31
N TYR A 57 -3.80 -2.45 7.96
CA TYR A 57 -3.27 -1.24 7.31
C TYR A 57 -2.16 -1.53 6.31
N ALA A 58 -1.38 -2.61 6.49
CA ALA A 58 -0.44 -3.05 5.46
C ALA A 58 -1.18 -3.45 4.17
N THR A 59 -2.22 -4.27 4.29
CA THR A 59 -3.06 -4.65 3.15
C THR A 59 -3.77 -3.44 2.55
N LEU A 60 -4.33 -2.54 3.37
CA LEU A 60 -4.95 -1.32 2.86
C LEU A 60 -3.94 -0.41 2.13
N SER A 61 -2.71 -0.30 2.64
CA SER A 61 -1.65 0.50 2.01
C SER A 61 -1.22 -0.08 0.66
N HIS A 62 -1.20 -1.41 0.53
CA HIS A 62 -0.98 -2.10 -0.74
C HIS A 62 -2.07 -1.73 -1.75
N GLU A 63 -3.34 -1.92 -1.39
CA GLU A 63 -4.45 -1.62 -2.30
C GLU A 63 -4.60 -0.12 -2.59
N ALA A 64 -4.27 0.74 -1.63
CA ALA A 64 -4.23 2.19 -1.82
C ALA A 64 -3.10 2.60 -2.79
N THR A 65 -1.98 1.88 -2.79
CA THR A 65 -0.91 2.11 -3.77
C THR A 65 -1.40 1.74 -5.17
N HIS A 66 -2.06 0.59 -5.34
CA HIS A 66 -2.74 0.25 -6.60
C HIS A 66 -3.80 1.28 -6.99
N TRP A 67 -4.54 1.82 -6.03
CA TRP A 67 -5.52 2.87 -6.30
C TRP A 67 -4.86 4.05 -7.03
N THR A 68 -3.61 4.41 -6.76
CA THR A 68 -2.93 5.51 -7.48
C THR A 68 -2.47 5.18 -8.91
N GLU A 69 -2.53 3.91 -9.35
CA GLU A 69 -2.05 3.45 -10.67
C GLU A 69 -2.69 4.11 -11.89
N PRO A 70 -4.02 4.32 -11.97
CA PRO A 70 -4.68 4.63 -13.23
C PRO A 70 -4.21 5.93 -13.90
N LYS A 71 -4.54 6.06 -15.19
CA LYS A 71 -4.25 7.23 -16.04
C LYS A 71 -4.70 8.57 -15.48
N SER A 72 -5.77 8.59 -14.71
CA SER A 72 -6.27 9.81 -14.06
C SER A 72 -5.39 10.27 -12.89
N ARG A 73 -4.46 9.42 -12.44
CA ARG A 73 -3.55 9.66 -11.31
C ARG A 73 -2.10 9.54 -11.77
N LEU A 74 -1.44 8.38 -11.62
CA LEU A 74 0.00 8.23 -11.88
C LEU A 74 0.37 7.47 -13.15
N ASP A 75 -0.61 6.99 -13.92
CA ASP A 75 -0.44 6.29 -15.21
C ASP A 75 0.68 5.24 -15.20
N ARG A 76 0.53 4.23 -14.33
CA ARG A 76 1.53 3.16 -14.13
C ARG A 76 1.11 1.83 -14.72
N SER A 77 0.37 1.84 -15.83
CA SER A 77 -0.12 0.61 -16.44
C SER A 77 0.97 -0.35 -16.93
N PHE A 78 2.22 0.12 -17.09
CA PHE A 78 3.39 -0.68 -17.52
C PHE A 78 3.15 -1.61 -18.72
N ASP A 79 2.30 -1.17 -19.67
CA ASP A 79 1.85 -1.96 -20.81
C ASP A 79 1.22 -3.31 -20.44
N GLN A 80 0.61 -3.41 -19.25
CA GLN A 80 -0.08 -4.59 -18.77
C GLN A 80 -1.17 -5.02 -19.77
N LYS A 81 -1.09 -6.27 -20.23
CA LYS A 81 -2.04 -6.88 -21.16
C LYS A 81 -2.94 -7.89 -20.48
N ARG A 82 -2.47 -8.52 -19.40
CA ARG A 82 -3.21 -9.53 -18.64
C ARG A 82 -2.68 -9.67 -17.21
N PHE A 83 -3.51 -10.25 -16.34
CA PHE A 83 -3.08 -10.69 -15.02
C PHE A 83 -1.89 -11.67 -15.13
N GLY A 84 -0.88 -11.48 -14.27
CA GLY A 84 0.30 -12.36 -14.22
C GLY A 84 1.35 -12.13 -15.32
N ASP A 85 1.25 -11.05 -16.12
CA ASP A 85 2.34 -10.66 -17.02
C ASP A 85 3.40 -9.78 -16.35
N ASP A 86 4.45 -9.41 -17.10
CA ASP A 86 5.57 -8.63 -16.56
C ASP A 86 5.17 -7.22 -16.11
N GLY A 87 4.14 -6.63 -16.73
CA GLY A 87 3.61 -5.32 -16.33
C GLY A 87 2.89 -5.43 -14.99
N TYR A 88 2.04 -6.46 -14.85
CA TYR A 88 1.40 -6.82 -13.58
C TYR A 88 2.43 -7.07 -12.47
N ALA A 89 3.47 -7.85 -12.76
CA ALA A 89 4.56 -8.13 -11.81
C ALA A 89 5.25 -6.87 -11.29
N ARG A 90 5.44 -5.88 -12.16
CA ARG A 90 6.04 -4.58 -11.79
C ARG A 90 5.12 -3.76 -10.92
N GLU A 91 3.83 -3.71 -11.24
CA GLU A 91 2.85 -2.94 -10.46
C GLU A 91 2.64 -3.55 -9.07
N GLU A 92 2.62 -4.87 -8.94
CA GLU A 92 2.61 -5.55 -7.63
C GLU A 92 3.85 -5.21 -6.80
N LEU A 93 5.04 -5.16 -7.42
CA LEU A 93 6.25 -4.73 -6.72
C LEU A 93 6.17 -3.26 -6.27
N VAL A 94 5.56 -2.39 -7.07
CA VAL A 94 5.28 -1.00 -6.69
C VAL A 94 4.32 -0.93 -5.51
N ALA A 95 3.24 -1.71 -5.53
CA ALA A 95 2.23 -1.76 -4.47
C ALA A 95 2.80 -2.24 -3.14
N GLU A 96 3.61 -3.28 -3.17
CA GLU A 96 4.31 -3.81 -2.00
C GLU A 96 5.30 -2.82 -1.38
N LEU A 97 6.14 -2.17 -2.20
CA LEU A 97 7.07 -1.16 -1.72
C LEU A 97 6.33 0.07 -1.18
N GLY A 98 5.24 0.48 -1.83
CA GLY A 98 4.39 1.58 -1.35
C GLY A 98 3.74 1.26 -0.02
N ALA A 99 3.27 0.02 0.16
CA ALA A 99 2.74 -0.46 1.44
C ALA A 99 3.79 -0.41 2.55
N ALA A 100 5.02 -0.84 2.25
CA ALA A 100 6.12 -0.80 3.20
C ALA A 100 6.50 0.64 3.59
N PHE A 101 6.55 1.57 2.63
CA PHE A 101 6.84 2.99 2.88
C PHE A 101 5.75 3.62 3.75
N LEU A 102 4.47 3.48 3.37
CA LEU A 102 3.34 3.97 4.16
C LEU A 102 3.30 3.39 5.58
N CYS A 103 3.58 2.09 5.74
CA CYS A 103 3.64 1.51 7.07
C CYS A 103 4.77 2.12 7.91
N ALA A 104 5.93 2.39 7.31
CA ALA A 104 7.02 3.06 7.99
C ALA A 104 6.65 4.50 8.39
N ASP A 105 6.05 5.27 7.48
CA ASP A 105 5.67 6.67 7.70
C ASP A 105 4.56 6.81 8.74
N LEU A 106 3.60 5.88 8.76
CA LEU A 106 2.50 5.85 9.73
C LEU A 106 2.90 5.25 11.09
N GLY A 107 4.17 4.85 11.26
CA GLY A 107 4.64 4.21 12.50
C GLY A 107 4.00 2.85 12.77
N LEU A 108 3.51 2.18 11.71
CA LEU A 108 3.01 0.81 11.73
C LEU A 108 4.21 -0.12 11.59
N MET A 109 4.99 -0.23 12.66
CA MET A 109 6.14 -1.15 12.69
C MET A 109 5.66 -2.58 12.35
N LEU A 110 6.30 -3.18 11.35
CA LEU A 110 6.18 -4.61 11.07
C LEU A 110 6.72 -5.36 12.29
N SER A 111 5.84 -5.82 13.17
CA SER A 111 6.21 -6.85 14.14
C SER A 111 6.77 -8.04 13.36
N GLU A 112 7.79 -8.72 13.90
CA GLU A 112 8.50 -9.83 13.24
C GLU A 112 7.48 -10.84 12.69
N ARG A 113 7.22 -10.76 11.39
CA ARG A 113 6.22 -11.53 10.67
C ARG A 113 6.86 -12.82 10.20
N THR A 114 6.39 -13.95 10.72
CA THR A 114 6.79 -15.29 10.27
C THR A 114 6.11 -15.74 8.97
N ASP A 115 5.23 -14.90 8.39
CA ASP A 115 4.42 -15.19 7.20
C ASP A 115 4.92 -14.53 5.91
N HIS A 116 6.13 -13.93 5.89
CA HIS A 116 6.64 -13.24 4.70
C HIS A 116 7.00 -14.14 3.48
N SER A 117 6.53 -15.38 3.38
CA SER A 117 7.09 -16.34 2.40
C SER A 117 6.71 -16.08 0.95
N ASP A 118 5.52 -15.53 0.67
CA ASP A 118 4.98 -15.61 -0.70
C ASP A 118 5.44 -14.44 -1.58
N TYR A 119 5.51 -13.22 -1.02
CA TYR A 119 5.96 -12.02 -1.73
C TYR A 119 7.49 -11.94 -1.84
N ILE A 120 8.25 -12.37 -0.81
CA ILE A 120 9.72 -12.42 -0.90
C ILE A 120 10.17 -13.38 -2.03
N GLY A 121 9.47 -14.50 -2.22
CA GLY A 121 9.73 -15.44 -3.31
C GLY A 121 9.59 -14.80 -4.69
N PHE A 122 8.55 -13.99 -4.88
CA PHE A 122 8.33 -13.22 -6.11
C PHE A 122 9.39 -12.12 -6.31
N TRP A 123 9.73 -11.39 -5.24
CA TRP A 123 10.72 -10.31 -5.29
C TRP A 123 12.11 -10.85 -5.61
N LEU A 124 12.49 -11.99 -5.04
CA LEU A 124 13.74 -12.67 -5.37
C LEU A 124 13.82 -13.07 -6.84
N LYS A 125 12.70 -13.38 -7.50
CA LYS A 125 12.67 -13.67 -8.93
C LYS A 125 12.91 -12.39 -9.76
N VAL A 126 12.16 -11.32 -9.50
CA VAL A 126 12.31 -10.03 -10.19
C VAL A 126 13.71 -9.44 -9.97
N LEU A 127 14.23 -9.51 -8.75
CA LEU A 127 15.57 -9.03 -8.38
C LEU A 127 16.71 -9.84 -9.00
N LYS A 128 16.48 -11.14 -9.25
CA LYS A 128 17.46 -12.00 -9.96
C LYS A 128 17.51 -11.68 -11.45
N GLU A 129 16.37 -11.32 -12.05
CA GLU A 129 16.26 -11.02 -13.48
C GLU A 129 16.71 -9.59 -13.82
N ASP A 130 16.39 -8.59 -12.99
CA ASP A 130 16.82 -7.21 -13.20
C ASP A 130 17.03 -6.44 -11.87
N LYS A 131 18.30 -6.29 -11.49
CA LYS A 131 18.69 -5.54 -10.27
C LYS A 131 18.38 -4.04 -10.33
N ARG A 132 18.09 -3.47 -11.50
CA ARG A 132 17.69 -2.06 -11.64
C ARG A 132 16.18 -1.87 -11.52
N ALA A 133 15.40 -2.92 -11.77
CA ALA A 133 13.94 -2.88 -11.67
C ALA A 133 13.46 -2.46 -10.28
N ILE A 134 14.18 -2.86 -9.22
CA ILE A 134 13.83 -2.47 -7.83
C ILE A 134 13.92 -0.97 -7.58
N PHE A 135 14.92 -0.28 -8.14
CA PHE A 135 15.06 1.16 -7.98
C PHE A 135 13.96 1.91 -8.73
N SER A 136 13.59 1.42 -9.92
CA SER A 136 12.46 1.96 -10.66
C SER A 136 11.15 1.74 -9.90
N ALA A 137 10.89 0.52 -9.41
CA ALA A 137 9.70 0.22 -8.63
C ALA A 137 9.63 1.05 -7.35
N ALA A 138 10.74 1.20 -6.62
CA ALA A 138 10.82 2.06 -5.44
C ALA A 138 10.53 3.54 -5.78
N ALA A 139 11.03 4.05 -6.92
CA ALA A 139 10.73 5.42 -7.34
C ALA A 139 9.25 5.61 -7.75
N HIS A 140 8.60 4.58 -8.30
CA HIS A 140 7.16 4.59 -8.54
C HIS A 140 6.36 4.49 -7.25
N ALA A 141 6.78 3.65 -6.31
CA ALA A 141 6.19 3.50 -5.00
C ALA A 141 6.25 4.81 -4.21
N GLN A 142 7.41 5.46 -4.16
CA GLN A 142 7.55 6.76 -3.49
C GLN A 142 6.58 7.79 -4.08
N ARG A 143 6.49 7.89 -5.42
CA ARG A 143 5.51 8.80 -6.06
C ARG A 143 4.06 8.48 -5.71
N ALA A 144 3.72 7.21 -5.50
CA ALA A 144 2.40 6.82 -5.04
C ALA A 144 2.13 7.26 -3.60
N VAL A 145 3.12 7.10 -2.71
CA VAL A 145 3.05 7.60 -1.32
C VAL A 145 2.90 9.11 -1.31
N ASP A 146 3.77 9.85 -2.01
CA ASP A 146 3.73 11.31 -2.10
C ASP A 146 2.36 11.80 -2.62
N TYR A 147 1.77 11.08 -3.58
CA TYR A 147 0.44 11.40 -4.10
C TYR A 147 -0.63 11.27 -3.00
N LEU A 148 -0.61 10.19 -2.22
CA LEU A 148 -1.55 9.96 -1.12
C LEU A 148 -1.36 10.98 -0.01
N GLU A 149 -0.12 11.27 0.39
CA GLU A 149 0.20 12.30 1.39
C GLU A 149 -0.28 13.69 0.94
N SER A 150 -0.05 14.04 -0.32
CA SER A 150 -0.51 15.32 -0.87
C SER A 150 -2.04 15.48 -0.82
N ALA A 151 -2.79 14.37 -0.86
CA ALA A 151 -4.25 14.41 -0.71
C ALA A 151 -4.65 14.77 0.72
N VAL A 152 -3.91 14.25 1.71
CA VAL A 152 -4.13 14.53 3.13
C VAL A 152 -3.79 15.98 3.48
N ASP A 153 -2.73 16.54 2.88
CA ASP A 153 -2.30 17.92 3.12
C ASP A 153 -3.25 18.97 2.54
N ARG A 154 -3.88 18.70 1.38
CA ARG A 154 -4.83 19.63 0.75
C ARG A 154 -6.05 19.94 1.63
N ASP A 155 -6.50 19.00 2.44
CA ASP A 155 -7.61 19.21 3.38
C ASP A 155 -7.18 20.00 4.63
N SER A 156 -5.88 20.04 4.94
CA SER A 156 -5.34 20.76 6.11
C SER A 156 -5.28 22.28 5.92
N VAL A 157 -5.31 22.75 4.67
CA VAL A 157 -5.19 24.17 4.30
C VAL A 157 -6.56 24.87 4.21
N HIS A 158 -7.65 24.11 4.29
CA HIS A 158 -9.02 24.61 4.19
C HIS A 158 -9.87 24.39 5.46
N ALA A 159 -9.24 24.02 6.58
CA ALA A 159 -9.88 23.85 7.89
C ALA A 159 -9.60 25.02 8.85
#